data_AF-A0A1R1XL44-F1
#
_entry.id   AF-A0A1R1XL44-F1
#
_cell.length_a   1.000
_cell.length_b   1.000
_cell.length_c   1.000
_cell.angle_alpha   90.00
_cell.angle_beta   90.00
_cell.angle_gamma   90.00
#
_symmetry.space_group_name_H-M   'P 1'
#
loop_
_entity.id
_entity.type
_entity.pdbx_description
1 polymer ?
#
loop_
_entity_poly.entity_id
_entity_poly.type
_entity_poly.pdbx_seq_one_letter_code
_entity_poly.pdbx_strand_id
1 'polypeptide(L)'
;MSDASIQVTSEKLNNAEALLISKETEITELRNQLIQEAESKKNNELILQMTVMENTMLKREMELVKLKAELYERISVLQSGTATHDLSAGASGNSIKQISRVPVFEGKTFAYNRWINGVTEIFENYTTLKDFQKRELVVESLKGPARD
;
A
#
# COMPACT_ATOMS: atom_id res chain seq x y z
N MET A 1 -25.10 -46.38 76.43
CA MET A 1 -25.55 -46.21 75.02
C MET A 1 -25.30 -44.80 74.47
N SER A 2 -25.15 -43.76 75.31
CA SER A 2 -24.90 -42.37 74.86
C SER A 2 -23.57 -42.16 74.14
N ASP A 3 -22.46 -42.68 74.67
CA ASP A 3 -21.11 -42.39 74.14
C ASP A 3 -20.87 -42.94 72.73
N ALA A 4 -21.37 -44.14 72.43
CA ALA A 4 -21.28 -44.72 71.09
C ALA A 4 -22.02 -43.88 70.04
N SER A 5 -23.14 -43.25 70.42
CA SER A 5 -23.93 -42.40 69.52
C SER A 5 -23.22 -41.08 69.22
N ILE A 6 -22.56 -40.48 70.21
CA ILE A 6 -21.79 -39.23 70.07
C ILE A 6 -20.55 -39.44 69.20
N GLN A 7 -19.83 -40.56 69.41
CA GLN A 7 -18.64 -40.90 68.63
C GLN A 7 -18.96 -41.10 67.14
N VAL A 8 -20.05 -41.80 66.83
CA VAL A 8 -20.53 -42.01 65.45
C VAL A 8 -20.92 -40.68 64.78
N THR A 9 -21.45 -39.69 65.51
CA THR A 9 -21.73 -38.35 64.94
C THR A 9 -20.47 -37.55 64.65
N SER A 10 -19.44 -37.60 65.51
CA SER A 10 -18.18 -36.88 65.28
C SER A 10 -17.40 -37.45 64.09
N GLU A 11 -17.38 -38.77 63.91
CA GLU A 11 -16.73 -39.41 62.76
C GLU A 11 -17.42 -39.03 61.44
N LYS A 12 -18.76 -38.97 61.42
CA LYS A 12 -19.53 -38.51 60.25
C LYS A 12 -19.23 -37.06 59.91
N LEU A 13 -19.10 -36.19 60.91
CA LEU A 13 -18.77 -34.79 60.71
C LEU A 13 -17.38 -34.63 60.08
N ASN A 14 -16.36 -35.28 60.64
CA ASN A 14 -14.99 -35.23 60.12
C ASN A 14 -14.91 -35.74 58.68
N ASN A 15 -15.66 -36.82 58.36
CA ASN A 15 -15.71 -37.35 57.00
C ASN A 15 -16.39 -36.38 56.01
N ALA A 16 -17.46 -35.69 56.45
CA ALA A 16 -18.14 -34.69 55.64
C ALA A 16 -17.26 -33.46 55.39
N GLU A 17 -16.50 -33.01 56.39
CA GLU A 17 -15.52 -31.92 56.25
C GLU A 17 -14.39 -32.29 55.28
N ALA A 18 -13.82 -33.49 55.39
CA ALA A 18 -12.80 -33.96 54.46
C ALA A 18 -13.33 -34.04 53.01
N LEU A 19 -14.57 -34.51 52.84
CA LEU A 19 -15.22 -34.54 51.53
C LEU A 19 -15.45 -33.13 50.97
N LEU A 20 -15.89 -32.19 51.81
CA LEU A 20 -16.11 -30.81 51.41
C LEU A 20 -14.80 -30.16 50.92
N ILE A 21 -13.72 -30.30 51.70
CA ILE A 21 -12.38 -29.79 51.33
C ILE A 21 -11.92 -30.40 50.01
N SER A 22 -12.09 -31.72 49.84
CA SER A 22 -11.76 -32.40 48.59
C SER A 22 -12.53 -31.81 47.41
N LYS A 23 -13.83 -31.55 47.56
CA LYS A 23 -14.67 -30.97 46.51
C LYS A 23 -14.34 -29.52 46.22
N GLU A 24 -14.01 -28.71 47.23
CA GLU A 24 -13.56 -27.33 47.05
C GLU A 24 -12.23 -27.25 46.28
N THR A 25 -11.33 -28.19 46.55
CA THR A 25 -10.06 -28.32 45.84
C THR A 25 -10.30 -28.68 44.37
N GLU A 26 -11.13 -29.70 44.11
CA GLU A 26 -11.51 -30.13 42.75
C GLU A 26 -12.19 -28.99 41.97
N ILE A 27 -13.09 -28.24 42.59
CA ILE A 27 -13.74 -27.07 41.98
C ILE A 27 -12.70 -26.00 41.60
N THR A 28 -11.71 -25.77 42.46
CA THR A 28 -10.66 -24.78 42.21
C THR A 28 -9.77 -25.19 41.04
N GLU A 29 -9.38 -26.47 40.98
CA GLU A 29 -8.60 -27.02 39.87
C GLU A 29 -9.36 -26.93 38.54
N LEU A 30 -10.63 -27.35 38.51
CA LEU A 30 -11.46 -27.29 37.31
C LEU A 30 -11.66 -25.85 36.80
N ARG A 31 -11.82 -24.88 37.71
CA ARG A 31 -11.90 -23.45 37.34
C ARG A 31 -10.61 -22.97 36.71
N ASN A 32 -9.46 -23.32 37.28
CA ASN A 32 -8.16 -22.92 36.73
C ASN A 32 -7.91 -23.55 35.35
N GLN A 33 -8.26 -24.82 35.18
CA GLN A 33 -8.16 -25.50 33.88
C GLN A 33 -9.03 -24.81 32.82
N LEU A 34 -10.28 -24.49 33.14
CA LEU A 34 -11.20 -23.82 32.22
C LEU A 34 -10.68 -22.43 31.79
N ILE A 35 -10.13 -21.66 32.72
CA ILE A 35 -9.54 -20.34 32.44
C ILE A 35 -8.34 -20.50 31.49
N GLN A 36 -7.40 -21.40 31.81
CA GLN A 36 -6.23 -21.64 30.98
C GLN A 36 -6.59 -22.14 29.57
N GLU A 37 -7.58 -23.03 29.45
CA GLU A 37 -8.03 -23.52 28.16
C GLU A 37 -8.67 -22.41 27.32
N ALA A 38 -9.49 -21.57 27.93
CA ALA A 38 -10.11 -20.43 27.27
C ALA A 38 -9.05 -19.41 26.78
N GLU A 39 -8.06 -19.09 27.62
CA GLU A 39 -6.95 -18.20 27.26
C GLU A 39 -6.08 -18.78 26.15
N SER A 40 -5.70 -20.06 26.27
CA SER A 40 -4.92 -20.79 25.26
C SER A 40 -5.64 -20.79 23.91
N LYS A 41 -6.94 -21.09 23.89
CA LYS A 41 -7.75 -21.08 22.68
C LYS A 41 -7.79 -19.70 22.03
N LYS A 42 -7.99 -18.64 22.82
CA LYS A 42 -7.98 -17.25 22.33
C LYS A 42 -6.62 -16.86 21.77
N ASN A 43 -5.53 -17.26 22.45
CA ASN A 43 -4.18 -16.99 22.00
C ASN A 43 -3.86 -17.69 20.66
N ASN A 44 -4.25 -18.97 20.54
CA ASN A 44 -4.05 -19.73 19.30
C ASN A 44 -4.82 -19.12 18.12
N GLU A 45 -6.06 -18.68 18.34
CA GLU A 45 -6.86 -17.98 17.32
C GLU A 45 -6.19 -16.66 16.88
N LEU A 46 -5.66 -15.90 17.83
CA LEU A 46 -4.93 -14.66 17.53
C LEU A 46 -3.67 -14.93 16.70
N ILE A 47 -2.88 -15.94 17.07
CA ILE A 47 -1.69 -16.36 16.32
C ILE A 47 -2.08 -16.74 14.90
N LEU A 48 -3.13 -17.53 14.72
CA LEU A 48 -3.62 -17.93 13.40
C LEU A 48 -4.02 -16.72 12.55
N GLN A 49 -4.78 -15.76 13.12
CA GLN A 49 -5.17 -14.54 12.42
C GLN A 49 -3.96 -13.69 12.02
N MET A 50 -2.98 -13.54 12.91
CA MET A 50 -1.74 -12.82 12.61
C MET A 50 -0.98 -13.48 11.46
N THR A 51 -0.81 -14.81 11.49
CA THR A 51 -0.14 -15.55 10.42
C THR A 51 -0.87 -15.44 9.08
N VAL A 52 -2.21 -15.49 9.08
CA VAL A 52 -3.00 -15.31 7.85
C VAL A 52 -2.81 -13.90 7.28
N MET A 53 -2.85 -12.88 8.14
CA MET A 53 -2.65 -11.49 7.74
C MET A 53 -1.26 -11.27 7.15
N GLU A 54 -0.21 -11.77 7.81
CA GLU A 54 1.18 -11.67 7.35
C GLU A 54 1.37 -12.34 5.99
N ASN A 55 0.89 -13.58 5.81
CA ASN A 55 0.96 -14.28 4.53
C ASN A 55 0.22 -13.52 3.41
N THR A 56 -0.94 -12.94 3.74
CA THR A 56 -1.71 -12.16 2.76
C THR A 56 -0.96 -10.89 2.35
N MET A 57 -0.30 -10.22 3.30
CA MET A 57 0.53 -9.04 3.04
C MET A 57 1.74 -9.39 2.18
N LEU A 58 2.50 -10.44 2.54
CA LEU A 58 3.64 -10.92 1.76
C LEU A 58 3.26 -11.30 0.33
N LYS A 59 2.09 -11.92 0.14
CA LYS A 59 1.59 -12.25 -1.20
C LYS A 59 1.35 -10.99 -2.05
N ARG A 60 0.74 -9.95 -1.47
CA ARG A 60 0.53 -8.66 -2.15
C ARG A 60 1.86 -7.97 -2.47
N GLU A 61 2.81 -7.97 -1.54
CA GLU A 61 4.15 -7.41 -1.77
C GLU A 61 4.87 -8.14 -2.92
N MET A 62 4.78 -9.46 -2.97
CA MET A 62 5.35 -10.26 -4.06
C MET A 62 4.71 -9.91 -5.41
N GLU A 63 3.39 -9.76 -5.47
CA GLU A 63 2.69 -9.34 -6.70
C GLU A 63 3.12 -7.93 -7.15
N LEU A 64 3.29 -6.99 -6.22
CA LEU A 64 3.82 -5.65 -6.51
C LEU A 64 5.25 -5.70 -7.05
N VAL A 65 6.11 -6.54 -6.47
CA VAL A 65 7.50 -6.71 -6.93
C VAL A 65 7.53 -7.31 -8.35
N LYS A 66 6.65 -8.28 -8.65
CA LYS A 66 6.53 -8.84 -10.02
C LYS A 66 6.11 -7.77 -11.02
N LEU A 67 5.06 -7.00 -10.73
CA LEU A 67 4.62 -5.90 -11.58
C LEU A 67 5.72 -4.85 -11.78
N LYS A 68 6.48 -4.54 -10.74
CA LYS A 68 7.61 -3.60 -10.82
C LYS A 68 8.71 -4.14 -11.75
N ALA A 69 9.04 -5.42 -11.65
CA ALA A 69 10.02 -6.06 -12.52
C ALA A 69 9.56 -6.06 -13.99
N GLU A 70 8.30 -6.41 -14.25
CA GLU A 70 7.70 -6.37 -15.58
C GLU A 70 7.72 -4.96 -16.19
N LEU A 71 7.43 -3.94 -15.38
CA LEU A 71 7.50 -2.54 -15.82
C LEU A 71 8.94 -2.13 -16.17
N TYR A 72 9.92 -2.49 -15.34
CA TYR A 72 11.33 -2.20 -15.65
C TYR A 72 11.79 -2.91 -16.91
N GLU A 73 11.42 -4.18 -17.10
CA GLU A 73 11.72 -4.92 -18.32
C GLU A 73 11.12 -4.23 -19.55
N ARG A 74 9.85 -3.83 -19.47
CA ARG A 74 9.18 -3.12 -20.56
C ARG A 74 9.84 -1.78 -20.89
N ILE A 75 10.27 -1.03 -19.87
CA ILE A 75 11.04 0.21 -20.05
C ILE A 75 12.38 -0.08 -20.73
N SER A 76 13.10 -1.12 -20.29
CA SER A 76 14.39 -1.54 -20.87
C SER A 76 14.24 -1.90 -22.37
N VAL A 77 13.21 -2.66 -22.72
CA VAL A 77 12.90 -3.02 -24.11
C VAL A 77 12.57 -1.76 -24.94
N LEU A 78 11.78 -0.84 -24.41
CA LEU A 78 11.44 0.41 -25.10
C LEU A 78 12.68 1.30 -25.30
N GLN A 79 13.59 1.35 -24.34
CA GLN A 79 14.84 2.11 -24.45
C GLN A 79 15.83 1.46 -25.43
N SER A 80 15.96 0.13 -25.40
CA SER A 80 16.84 -0.60 -26.35
C SER A 80 16.27 -0.63 -27.78
N GLY A 81 14.95 -0.61 -27.95
CA GLY A 81 14.29 -0.47 -29.26
C GLY A 81 14.54 0.88 -29.95
N THR A 82 15.01 1.90 -29.22
CA THR A 82 15.44 3.18 -29.81
C THR A 82 16.90 3.21 -30.27
N ALA A 83 17.65 2.12 -30.10
CA ALA A 83 19.08 2.04 -30.46
C ALA A 83 19.38 1.81 -31.96
N THR A 84 18.38 1.88 -32.85
CA THR A 84 18.59 1.77 -34.31
C THR A 84 18.37 3.07 -35.07
N HIS A 85 18.12 4.20 -34.40
CA HIS A 85 18.10 5.49 -35.07
C HIS A 85 19.15 6.43 -34.51
N ASP A 86 20.32 6.37 -35.14
CA ASP A 86 21.40 7.35 -35.21
C ASP A 86 21.77 8.18 -33.98
N LEU A 87 23.07 8.09 -33.68
CA LEU A 87 23.86 9.08 -32.95
C LEU A 87 23.48 10.51 -33.37
N SER A 88 22.74 11.22 -32.51
CA SER A 88 22.79 12.67 -32.47
C SER A 88 22.46 13.15 -31.06
N ALA A 89 23.43 13.83 -30.46
CA ALA A 89 23.31 14.46 -29.16
C ALA A 89 22.01 15.28 -29.05
N GLY A 90 21.11 14.93 -28.12
CA GLY A 90 19.88 15.69 -27.92
C GLY A 90 18.78 15.00 -27.13
N ALA A 91 19.11 14.25 -26.07
CA ALA A 91 18.11 13.50 -25.28
C ALA A 91 17.13 14.39 -24.48
N SER A 92 17.29 15.72 -24.47
CA SER A 92 16.33 16.65 -23.85
C SER A 92 15.22 17.11 -24.81
N GLY A 93 15.38 16.93 -26.13
CA GLY A 93 14.44 17.48 -27.13
C GLY A 93 13.34 16.52 -27.60
N ASN A 94 13.45 15.22 -27.32
CA ASN A 94 12.55 14.24 -27.96
C ASN A 94 11.20 14.04 -27.27
N SER A 95 11.08 14.26 -25.95
CA SER A 95 9.79 14.22 -25.24
C SER A 95 8.90 15.43 -25.56
N ILE A 96 9.50 16.54 -26.01
CA ILE A 96 8.79 17.74 -26.46
C ILE A 96 8.16 17.55 -27.86
N LYS A 97 8.77 16.72 -28.73
CA LYS A 97 8.31 16.48 -30.11
C LYS A 97 6.99 15.69 -30.22
N GLN A 98 6.55 15.04 -29.14
CA GLN A 98 5.30 14.28 -29.12
C GLN A 98 4.08 15.11 -28.68
N ILE A 99 4.31 16.34 -28.20
CA ILE A 99 3.24 17.30 -27.95
C ILE A 99 2.84 17.87 -29.31
N SER A 100 1.53 18.00 -29.57
CA SER A 100 1.05 18.75 -30.75
C SER A 100 1.81 20.06 -30.86
N ARG A 101 2.56 20.23 -31.95
CA ARG A 101 3.51 21.34 -32.13
C ARG A 101 2.81 22.67 -31.85
N VAL A 102 3.38 23.48 -30.95
CA VAL A 102 2.88 24.82 -30.66
C VAL A 102 2.83 25.64 -31.96
N PRO A 103 1.70 26.31 -32.29
CA PRO A 103 1.59 27.13 -33.49
C PRO A 103 2.72 28.15 -33.57
N VAL A 104 3.23 28.42 -34.78
CA VAL A 104 4.32 29.40 -34.97
C VAL A 104 3.78 30.84 -34.89
N PHE A 105 4.54 31.75 -34.29
CA PHE A 105 4.25 33.19 -34.29
C PHE A 105 5.38 33.99 -34.93
N GLU A 106 5.00 34.84 -35.89
CA GLU A 106 5.93 35.66 -36.68
C GLU A 106 5.89 37.16 -36.32
N GLY A 107 5.18 37.56 -35.25
CA GLY A 107 5.12 38.96 -34.82
C GLY A 107 3.97 39.77 -35.42
N LYS A 108 3.00 39.11 -36.07
CA LYS A 108 1.83 39.76 -36.67
C LYS A 108 0.76 40.04 -35.60
N THR A 109 0.53 41.30 -35.24
CA THR A 109 -0.41 41.72 -34.17
C THR A 109 -1.82 41.15 -34.35
N PHE A 110 -2.34 41.12 -35.58
CA PHE A 110 -3.68 40.58 -35.86
C PHE A 110 -3.80 39.06 -35.65
N ALA A 111 -2.68 38.33 -35.67
CA ALA A 111 -2.63 36.89 -35.45
C ALA A 111 -2.41 36.52 -33.97
N TYR A 112 -2.09 37.49 -33.11
CA TYR A 112 -1.72 37.25 -31.71
C TYR A 112 -2.82 36.53 -30.93
N ASN A 113 -4.06 37.01 -30.98
CA ASN A 113 -5.18 36.40 -30.25
C ASN A 113 -5.44 34.95 -30.67
N ARG A 114 -5.31 34.65 -31.96
CA ARG A 114 -5.44 33.27 -32.46
C ARG A 114 -4.28 32.40 -31.99
N TRP A 115 -3.07 32.94 -31.99
CA TRP A 115 -1.88 32.23 -31.56
C TRP A 115 -1.91 31.91 -30.06
N ILE A 116 -2.20 32.88 -29.20
CA ILE A 116 -2.24 32.67 -27.75
C ILE A 116 -3.32 31.66 -27.35
N ASN A 117 -4.50 31.71 -28.00
CA ASN A 117 -5.56 30.73 -27.74
C ASN A 117 -5.12 29.30 -28.12
N GLY A 118 -4.44 29.13 -29.26
CA GLY A 118 -3.90 27.83 -29.67
C GLY A 118 -2.79 27.30 -28.75
N VAL A 119 -1.95 28.19 -28.21
CA VAL A 119 -0.93 27.83 -27.19
C VAL A 119 -1.61 27.36 -25.90
N THR A 120 -2.63 28.10 -25.43
CA THR A 120 -3.36 27.80 -24.20
C THR A 120 -4.08 26.45 -24.28
N GLU A 121 -4.80 26.19 -25.38
CA GLU A 121 -5.50 24.92 -25.62
C GLU A 121 -4.53 23.72 -25.57
N ILE A 122 -3.33 23.86 -26.12
CA ILE A 122 -2.30 22.81 -26.02
C ILE A 122 -1.87 22.63 -24.56
N PHE A 123 -1.57 23.70 -23.82
CA PHE A 123 -1.11 23.55 -22.43
C PHE A 123 -2.18 23.05 -21.45
N GLU A 124 -3.45 23.27 -21.74
CA GLU A 124 -4.56 22.68 -20.98
C GLU A 124 -4.65 21.16 -21.19
N ASN A 125 -4.37 20.67 -22.41
CA ASN A 125 -4.36 19.25 -22.74
C ASN A 125 -3.13 18.48 -22.19
N TYR A 126 -2.07 19.20 -21.78
CA TYR A 126 -0.84 18.62 -21.26
C TYR A 126 -0.54 19.17 -19.85
N THR A 127 -1.38 18.80 -18.88
CA THR A 127 -1.33 19.28 -17.49
C THR A 127 -0.04 18.91 -16.72
N THR A 128 0.72 17.94 -17.21
CA THR A 128 1.98 17.49 -16.61
C THR A 128 3.18 18.36 -16.99
N LEU A 129 3.03 19.30 -17.94
CA LEU A 129 4.11 20.18 -18.36
C LEU A 129 4.45 21.20 -17.28
N LYS A 130 5.73 21.23 -16.89
CA LYS A 130 6.26 22.27 -16.00
C LYS A 130 6.44 23.58 -16.76
N ASP A 131 6.40 24.70 -16.05
CA ASP A 131 6.54 26.04 -16.64
C ASP A 131 7.81 26.22 -17.46
N PHE A 132 8.91 25.56 -17.07
CA PHE A 132 10.16 25.57 -17.84
C PHE A 132 9.97 24.99 -19.25
N GLN A 133 9.29 23.85 -19.36
CA GLN A 133 9.03 23.17 -20.64
C GLN A 133 8.05 23.98 -21.50
N LYS A 134 7.04 24.58 -20.86
CA LYS A 134 6.10 25.50 -21.55
C LYS A 134 6.82 26.70 -22.14
N ARG A 135 7.75 27.32 -21.40
CA ARG A 135 8.57 28.45 -21.88
C ARG A 135 9.44 28.05 -23.06
N GLU A 136 10.11 26.91 -22.98
CA GLU A 136 10.96 26.40 -24.06
C GLU A 136 10.18 26.21 -25.37
N LEU A 137 9.00 25.58 -25.28
CA LEU A 137 8.07 25.41 -26.40
C LEU A 137 7.61 26.73 -27.03
N VAL A 138 7.27 27.72 -26.20
CA VAL A 138 6.89 29.04 -26.70
C VAL A 138 8.07 29.68 -27.45
N VAL A 139 9.27 29.67 -26.88
CA VAL A 139 10.48 30.24 -27.51
C VAL A 139 10.83 29.54 -28.83
N GLU A 140 10.62 28.23 -28.94
CA GLU A 140 10.83 27.50 -30.18
C GLU A 140 9.84 27.91 -31.28
N SER A 141 8.60 28.24 -30.90
CA SER A 141 7.53 28.64 -31.79
C SER A 141 7.65 30.07 -32.33
N LEU A 142 8.46 30.92 -31.71
CA LEU A 142 8.73 32.28 -32.18
C LEU A 142 9.69 32.27 -33.38
N LYS A 143 9.30 32.96 -34.45
CA LYS A 143 10.06 33.10 -35.71
C LYS A 143 10.04 34.54 -36.21
N GLY A 144 10.99 34.89 -37.08
CA GLY A 144 11.07 36.22 -37.70
C GLY A 144 11.11 37.35 -36.65
N PRO A 145 10.42 38.49 -36.87
CA PRO A 145 10.42 39.63 -35.96
C PRO A 145 9.91 39.36 -34.54
N ALA A 146 9.28 38.20 -34.27
CA ALA A 146 8.90 37.81 -32.91
C ALA A 146 10.02 37.09 -32.15
N ARG A 147 11.09 36.67 -32.84
CA ARG A 147 12.25 35.98 -32.26
C ARG A 147 13.42 36.92 -32.00
N ASP A 148 13.55 37.95 -32.83
CA ASP A 148 14.60 38.98 -32.77
C ASP A 148 14.25 40.07 -31.75
#